data_AF-A0A3C1XVK6-F1
#
_entry.id   AF-A0A3C1XVK6-F1
#
_cell.length_a   1.000
_cell.length_b   1.000
_cell.length_c   1.000
_cell.angle_alpha   90.00
_cell.angle_beta   90.00
_cell.angle_gamma   90.00
#
_symmetry.space_group_name_H-M   'P 1'
#
loop_
_entity.id
_entity.type
_entity.pdbx_description
1 polymer ?
#
loop_
_entity_poly.entity_id
_entity_poly.type
_entity_poly.pdbx_seq_one_letter_code
_entity_poly.pdbx_strand_id
1 'polypeptide(L)'
;MLMILIFPLAFVCVLATWLACVAKGRSVKAAPPALSAALVALVACYVMGLLVISMDPWFDDNGVPEFISWKYRWAWAAETAGWLAIVILPAVLGLRAAFLSRAQRQESPR
;
A
#
# COMPACT_ATOMS: atom_id res chain seq x y z
N MET A 1 -14.74 8.21 -7.49
CA MET A 1 -15.47 7.01 -7.01
C MET A 1 -14.80 5.69 -7.36
N LEU A 2 -14.32 5.42 -8.58
CA LEU A 2 -13.64 4.14 -8.88
C LEU A 2 -12.37 3.89 -8.02
N MET A 3 -11.70 4.96 -7.59
CA MET A 3 -10.50 4.92 -6.74
C MET A 3 -10.73 4.25 -5.38
N ILE A 4 -11.94 4.36 -4.82
CA ILE A 4 -12.28 3.71 -3.54
C ILE A 4 -12.17 2.18 -3.62
N LEU A 5 -12.28 1.61 -4.83
CA LEU A 5 -12.20 0.18 -5.07
C LEU A 5 -10.78 -0.27 -5.44
N ILE A 6 -9.94 0.61 -6.00
CA ILE A 6 -8.59 0.25 -6.43
C ILE A 6 -7.76 -0.26 -5.25
N PHE A 7 -7.72 0.50 -4.16
CA PHE A 7 -6.97 0.11 -2.98
C PHE A 7 -7.41 -1.24 -2.38
N PRO A 8 -8.70 -1.44 -2.02
CA PRO A 8 -9.13 -2.70 -1.42
C PRO A 8 -8.97 -3.88 -2.38
N LEU A 9 -9.21 -3.72 -3.69
CA LEU A 9 -8.98 -4.78 -4.65
C LEU A 9 -7.50 -5.14 -4.74
N ALA A 10 -6.61 -4.16 -4.87
CA ALA A 10 -5.16 -4.40 -4.90
C ALA A 10 -4.69 -5.09 -3.61
N PHE A 11 -5.14 -4.60 -2.45
CA PHE A 11 -4.81 -5.18 -1.15
C PHE A 11 -5.28 -6.63 -1.03
N VAL A 12 -6.54 -6.91 -1.36
CA VAL A 12 -7.11 -8.28 -1.28
C VAL A 12 -6.40 -9.21 -2.26
N CYS A 13 -6.14 -8.79 -3.50
CA CYS A 13 -5.44 -9.62 -4.48
C CYS A 13 -4.01 -9.97 -4.04
N VAL A 14 -3.25 -8.99 -3.54
CA VAL A 14 -1.88 -9.22 -3.05
C VAL A 14 -1.91 -10.09 -1.80
N LEU A 15 -2.83 -9.83 -0.86
CA LEU A 15 -2.99 -10.60 0.37
C LEU A 15 -3.37 -12.06 0.08
N ALA A 16 -4.35 -12.29 -0.80
CA ALA A 16 -4.77 -13.63 -1.18
C ALA A 16 -3.62 -14.42 -1.82
N THR A 17 -2.86 -13.77 -2.72
CA THR A 17 -1.70 -14.38 -3.37
C THR A 17 -0.61 -14.71 -2.34
N TRP A 18 -0.32 -13.77 -1.43
CA TRP A 18 0.63 -13.98 -0.34
C TRP A 18 0.22 -15.15 0.55
N LEU A 19 -1.04 -15.21 0.98
CA LEU A 19 -1.60 -16.28 1.80
C LEU A 19 -1.55 -17.63 1.07
N ALA A 20 -1.82 -17.67 -0.23
CA ALA A 20 -1.70 -18.88 -1.02
C ALA A 20 -0.26 -19.42 -1.04
N CYS A 21 0.75 -18.54 -1.16
CA CYS A 21 2.16 -18.93 -1.07
C CYS A 21 2.51 -19.47 0.33
N VAL A 22 2.07 -18.78 1.39
CA VAL A 22 2.29 -19.20 2.78
C VAL A 22 1.65 -20.55 3.08
N ALA A 23 0.40 -20.75 2.65
CA ALA A 23 -0.32 -21.99 2.84
C ALA A 23 0.35 -23.16 2.08
N LYS A 24 0.74 -22.93 0.82
CA LYS A 24 1.44 -23.94 0.00
C LYS A 24 2.79 -24.34 0.61
N GLY A 25 3.56 -23.37 1.10
CA GLY A 25 4.86 -23.62 1.73
C GLY A 25 4.80 -23.93 3.24
N ARG A 26 3.60 -23.91 3.84
CA ARG A 26 3.35 -24.06 5.28
C ARG A 26 4.22 -23.14 6.16
N SER A 27 4.61 -21.98 5.64
CA SER A 27 5.53 -21.06 6.31
C SER A 27 5.42 -19.66 5.73
N VAL A 28 5.48 -18.64 6.60
CA VAL A 28 5.50 -17.22 6.19
C VAL A 28 6.72 -16.88 5.32
N LYS A 29 7.82 -17.63 5.49
CA LYS A 29 9.04 -17.47 4.69
C LYS A 29 8.90 -17.97 3.25
N ALA A 30 7.85 -18.75 2.96
CA ALA A 30 7.58 -19.24 1.62
C ALA A 30 6.96 -18.17 0.70
N ALA A 31 6.44 -17.08 1.26
CA ALA A 31 5.93 -15.98 0.45
C ALA A 31 7.08 -15.23 -0.25
N PRO A 32 6.95 -14.94 -1.55
CA PRO A 32 7.90 -14.09 -2.26
C PRO A 32 8.11 -12.76 -1.53
N PRO A 33 9.37 -12.33 -1.28
CA PRO A 33 9.62 -11.09 -0.56
C PRO A 33 9.06 -9.85 -1.28
N ALA A 34 8.85 -9.92 -2.60
CA ALA A 34 8.18 -8.87 -3.36
C ALA A 34 6.70 -8.70 -2.97
N LEU A 35 5.98 -9.80 -2.70
CA LEU A 35 4.59 -9.73 -2.22
C LEU A 35 4.53 -9.17 -0.80
N SER A 36 5.45 -9.57 0.08
CA SER A 36 5.56 -9.00 1.42
C SER A 36 5.86 -7.50 1.37
N ALA A 37 6.78 -7.06 0.51
CA ALA A 37 7.07 -5.65 0.31
C ALA A 37 5.87 -4.86 -0.22
N ALA A 38 5.11 -5.44 -1.17
CA ALA A 38 3.89 -4.84 -1.69
C ALA A 38 2.80 -4.70 -0.61
N LEU A 39 2.61 -5.70 0.25
CA LEU A 39 1.66 -5.61 1.38
C LEU A 39 2.05 -4.51 2.35
N VAL A 40 3.32 -4.44 2.74
CA VAL A 40 3.82 -3.38 3.63
C VAL A 40 3.60 -2.00 3.00
N ALA A 41 3.91 -1.84 1.70
CA ALA A 41 3.68 -0.59 0.99
C ALA A 41 2.19 -0.20 0.95
N LEU A 42 1.29 -1.15 0.71
CA LEU A 42 -0.16 -0.90 0.70
C LEU A 42 -0.68 -0.51 2.09
N VAL A 43 -0.24 -1.19 3.15
CA VAL A 43 -0.57 -0.81 4.53
C VAL A 43 -0.08 0.60 4.83
N ALA A 44 1.15 0.95 4.44
CA ALA A 44 1.69 2.29 4.62
C ALA A 44 0.87 3.34 3.85
N CYS A 45 0.44 3.06 2.61
CA CYS A 45 -0.44 3.96 1.85
C CYS A 45 -1.75 4.22 2.58
N TYR A 46 -2.37 3.19 3.15
CA TYR A 46 -3.61 3.34 3.92
C TYR A 46 -3.42 4.14 5.20
N VAL A 47 -2.37 3.85 5.97
CA VAL A 47 -2.06 4.60 7.19
C VAL A 47 -1.79 6.06 6.86
N MET A 48 -1.02 6.36 5.82
CA MET A 48 -0.78 7.74 5.38
C MET A 48 -2.06 8.42 4.92
N GLY A 49 -2.90 7.74 4.13
CA GLY A 49 -4.21 8.27 3.73
C GLY A 49 -5.07 8.61 4.94
N LEU A 50 -5.14 7.71 5.93
CA LEU A 50 -5.90 7.91 7.16
C LEU A 50 -5.34 9.08 8.01
N LEU A 51 -4.03 9.25 8.05
CA LEU A 51 -3.38 10.38 8.74
C LEU A 51 -3.74 11.69 8.05
N VAL A 52 -3.59 11.78 6.72
CA VAL A 52 -3.89 13.00 5.94
C VAL A 52 -5.33 13.45 6.19
N ILE A 53 -6.31 12.57 6.02
CA ILE A 53 -7.73 12.92 6.22
C ILE A 53 -8.10 13.19 7.68
N SER A 54 -7.24 12.80 8.63
CA SER A 54 -7.47 13.04 10.05
C SER A 54 -6.82 14.32 10.55
N MET A 55 -5.79 14.82 9.84
CA MET A 55 -5.08 16.05 10.16
C MET A 55 -5.67 17.26 9.43
N ASP A 56 -6.21 17.07 8.24
CA ASP A 56 -6.77 18.14 7.42
C ASP A 56 -8.24 18.41 7.76
N PRO A 57 -8.60 19.59 8.30
CA PRO A 57 -9.99 19.97 8.47
C PRO A 57 -10.65 20.18 7.11
N TRP A 58 -11.79 19.52 6.92
CA TRP A 58 -12.67 19.74 5.78
C TRP A 58 -13.50 21.00 6.04
N PHE A 59 -13.28 22.04 5.25
CA PHE A 59 -14.14 23.22 5.29
C PHE A 59 -15.36 22.93 4.42
N ASP A 60 -16.51 22.72 5.06
CA ASP A 60 -17.78 22.73 4.33
C ASP A 60 -18.14 24.18 3.95
N ASP A 61 -19.19 24.38 3.14
CA ASP A 61 -19.57 25.70 2.58
C ASP A 61 -19.89 26.78 3.64
N ASN A 62 -19.95 26.41 4.91
CA ASN A 62 -20.18 27.25 6.08
C ASN A 62 -18.89 27.89 6.65
N GLY A 63 -17.71 27.56 6.12
CA GLY A 63 -16.43 28.21 6.47
C GLY A 63 -15.87 27.85 7.86
N VAL A 64 -16.47 26.85 8.52
CA VAL A 64 -16.04 26.36 9.85
C VAL A 64 -15.15 25.13 9.65
N PRO A 65 -14.08 24.92 10.44
CA PRO A 65 -13.32 23.69 10.38
C PRO A 65 -14.19 22.51 10.84
N GLU A 66 -14.61 21.66 9.91
CA GLU A 66 -15.27 20.39 10.20
C GLU A 66 -14.32 19.24 9.88
N PHE A 67 -14.51 18.09 10.50
CA PHE A 67 -13.74 16.91 10.16
C PHE A 67 -14.69 15.84 9.64
N ILE A 68 -14.22 15.10 8.63
CA ILE A 68 -14.93 13.91 8.15
C ILE A 68 -15.25 13.02 9.36
N SER A 69 -16.52 12.66 9.52
CA SER A 69 -16.95 11.78 10.61
C SER A 69 -16.19 10.46 10.56
N TRP A 70 -15.78 9.95 11.74
CA TRP A 70 -14.93 8.75 11.83
C TRP A 70 -15.50 7.53 11.07
N LYS A 71 -16.83 7.37 11.07
CA LYS A 71 -17.55 6.31 10.32
C LYS A 71 -17.33 6.33 8.80
N TYR A 72 -16.87 7.45 8.24
CA TYR A 72 -16.60 7.62 6.82
C TYR A 72 -15.11 7.72 6.50
N ARG A 73 -14.24 7.95 7.50
CA ARG A 73 -12.80 8.12 7.27
C ARG A 73 -12.14 6.92 6.63
N TRP A 74 -12.60 5.70 6.92
CA TRP A 74 -12.03 4.49 6.31
C TRP A 74 -12.19 4.47 4.78
N ALA A 75 -13.33 4.94 4.26
CA ALA A 75 -13.64 4.98 2.83
C ALA A 75 -12.76 6.03 2.13
N TRP A 76 -12.67 7.22 2.73
CA TRP A 76 -11.80 8.28 2.23
C TRP A 76 -10.31 7.90 2.30
N ALA A 77 -9.89 7.23 3.38
CA ALA A 77 -8.53 6.72 3.50
C ALA A 77 -8.22 5.71 2.39
N ALA A 78 -9.16 4.83 2.04
CA ALA A 78 -9.01 3.89 0.94
C ALA A 78 -8.88 4.60 -0.41
N GLU A 79 -9.66 5.66 -0.66
CA GLU A 79 -9.54 6.47 -1.88
C GLU A 79 -8.19 7.18 -1.97
N THR A 80 -7.75 7.86 -0.91
CA THR A 80 -6.42 8.49 -0.85
C THR A 80 -5.31 7.45 -1.01
N ALA A 81 -5.43 6.29 -0.36
CA ALA A 81 -4.48 5.20 -0.47
C ALA A 81 -4.41 4.62 -1.88
N GLY A 82 -5.51 4.59 -2.61
CA GLY A 82 -5.55 4.19 -4.02
C GLY A 82 -4.65 5.05 -4.89
N TRP A 83 -4.71 6.37 -4.71
CA TRP A 83 -3.81 7.32 -5.39
C TRP A 83 -2.35 7.12 -5.00
N LEU A 84 -2.08 6.98 -3.69
CA LEU A 84 -0.72 6.74 -3.20
C LEU A 84 -0.15 5.43 -3.75
N ALA A 85 -0.94 4.37 -3.80
CA ALA A 85 -0.52 3.05 -4.25
C ALA A 85 -0.07 3.03 -5.71
N ILE A 86 -0.67 3.85 -6.59
CA ILE A 86 -0.26 3.97 -8.00
C ILE A 86 1.19 4.42 -8.12
N VAL A 87 1.68 5.26 -7.21
CA VAL A 87 3.05 5.78 -7.23
C VAL A 87 3.98 4.93 -6.37
N ILE A 88 3.54 4.58 -5.15
CA ILE A 88 4.38 3.93 -4.15
C ILE A 88 4.67 2.48 -4.50
N LEU A 89 3.70 1.72 -5.04
CA LEU A 89 3.96 0.32 -5.39
C LEU A 89 5.05 0.16 -6.47
N PRO A 90 4.98 0.85 -7.62
CA PRO A 90 6.06 0.80 -8.61
C PRO A 90 7.39 1.29 -8.04
N ALA A 91 7.40 2.33 -7.21
CA ALA A 91 8.62 2.85 -6.60
C ALA A 91 9.28 1.81 -5.67
N VAL A 92 8.51 1.20 -4.77
CA VAL A 92 9.01 0.18 -3.83
C VAL A 92 9.53 -1.05 -4.57
N LEU A 93 8.78 -1.55 -5.56
CA LEU A 93 9.18 -2.71 -6.36
C LEU A 93 10.39 -2.40 -7.24
N GLY A 94 10.45 -1.22 -7.85
CA GLY A 94 11.57 -0.74 -8.65
C GLY A 94 12.83 -0.57 -7.82
N LEU A 95 12.73 0.04 -6.64
CA LEU A 95 13.84 0.16 -5.68
C LEU A 95 14.36 -1.23 -5.28
N ARG A 96 13.46 -2.14 -4.91
CA ARG A 96 13.82 -3.53 -4.57
C ARG A 96 14.56 -4.20 -5.73
N ALA A 97 14.06 -4.08 -6.95
CA ALA A 97 14.70 -4.64 -8.14
C ALA A 97 16.11 -4.05 -8.34
N ALA A 98 16.25 -2.72 -8.22
CA ALA A 98 17.54 -2.04 -8.35
C ALA A 98 18.56 -2.51 -7.29
N PHE A 99 18.14 -2.68 -6.03
CA PHE A 99 19.01 -3.20 -4.96
C PHE A 99 19.48 -4.62 -5.24
N LEU A 100 18.57 -5.49 -5.69
CA LEU A 100 18.92 -6.88 -6.04
C LEU A 100 19.87 -6.93 -7.24
N SER A 101 19.63 -6.14 -8.28
CA SER A 101 20.52 -6.06 -9.43
C SER A 101 21.92 -5.55 -9.07
N ARG A 102 22.02 -4.63 -8.11
CA ARG A 102 23.32 -4.14 -7.62
C ARG A 102 24.05 -5.20 -6.80
N ALA A 103 23.35 -5.90 -5.90
CA ALA A 103 23.94 -6.97 -5.09
C ALA A 103 24.49 -8.10 -5.98
N GLN A 104 23.74 -8.54 -6.99
CA GLN A 104 24.17 -9.58 -7.93
C GLN A 104 25.43 -9.18 -8.74
N ARG A 105 25.59 -7.89 -9.04
CA ARG A 105 26.80 -7.40 -9.75
C ARG A 105 28.04 -7.39 -8.86
N GLN A 106 27.89 -7.26 -7.54
CA GLN A 106 29.02 -7.27 -6.60
C GLN A 106 29.50 -8.70 -6.30
N GLU A 107 28.62 -9.70 -6.38
CA GLU A 107 28.95 -11.11 -6.12
C GLU A 107 29.53 -11.86 -7.33
N SER A 108 29.68 -11.20 -8.49
CA SER A 108 30.32 -11.77 -9.67
C SER A 108 31.73 -11.18 -9.84
N PRO A 109 32.75 -11.66 -9.09
CA PRO A 109 34.13 -11.35 -9.41
C PRO A 109 34.46 -12.04 -10.74
N ARG A 110 34.89 -11.25 -11.72
CA ARG A 110 35.63 -11.78 -12.87
C ARG A 110 36.99 -12.27 -12.42
#